data_AF-A0A2S7TZE3-F1
#
_entry.id   AF-A0A2S7TZE3-F1
#
_cell.length_a   1.000
_cell.length_b   1.000
_cell.length_c   1.000
_cell.angle_alpha   90.00
_cell.angle_beta   90.00
_cell.angle_gamma   90.00
#
_symmetry.space_group_name_H-M   'P 1'
#
loop_
_entity.id
_entity.type
_entity.pdbx_description
1 polymer ?
#
loop_
_entity_poly.entity_id
_entity_poly.type
_entity_poly.pdbx_seq_one_letter_code
_entity_poly.pdbx_strand_id
1 'polypeptide(L)'
;MNLPRKGCKVITLDDIQYRWKAYSTTRCTEVRISYNEIEGGQILVAQVPKLFNLKWLVPIIEFGLENGWDPAKSAVPHYIRKIKESFRNLTPEEVESHLQNSSK
;
A
#
# COMPACT_ATOMS: atom_id res chain seq x y z
N MET A 1 -2.82 -10.61 6.79
CA MET A 1 -2.96 -9.27 7.39
C MET A 1 -4.24 -8.67 6.82
N ASN A 2 -5.15 -8.14 7.64
CA ASN A 2 -6.36 -7.47 7.17
C ASN A 2 -6.30 -5.99 7.57
N LEU A 3 -6.62 -5.08 6.65
CA LEU A 3 -6.70 -3.67 6.99
C LEU A 3 -7.98 -3.46 7.84
N PRO A 4 -7.97 -2.79 9.00
CA PRO A 4 -9.17 -2.62 9.84
C PRO A 4 -10.08 -1.49 9.35
N ARG A 5 -11.39 -1.68 9.22
CA ARG A 5 -12.30 -0.66 8.62
C ARG A 5 -12.24 0.67 9.37
N LYS A 6 -12.14 0.62 10.71
CA LYS A 6 -12.09 1.81 11.57
C LYS A 6 -10.84 2.65 11.31
N GLY A 7 -11.06 3.93 10.99
CA GLY A 7 -9.99 4.92 10.75
C GLY A 7 -9.27 4.76 9.41
N CYS A 8 -9.76 3.89 8.52
CA CYS A 8 -9.40 3.94 7.10
C CYS A 8 -10.23 5.02 6.39
N LYS A 9 -9.64 5.57 5.34
CA LYS A 9 -10.32 6.44 4.39
C LYS A 9 -10.65 5.63 3.12
N VAL A 10 -11.58 6.15 2.32
CA VAL A 10 -11.98 5.53 1.06
C VAL A 10 -11.61 6.47 -0.09
N ILE A 11 -11.21 5.91 -1.23
CA ILE A 11 -11.07 6.59 -2.52
C ILE A 11 -11.77 5.74 -3.59
N THR A 12 -12.41 6.40 -4.54
CA THR A 12 -12.96 5.74 -5.73
C THR A 12 -12.04 6.02 -6.91
N LEU A 13 -11.68 4.97 -7.64
CA LEU A 13 -10.95 5.06 -8.90
C LEU A 13 -11.62 4.09 -9.87
N ASP A 14 -12.05 4.59 -11.04
CA ASP A 14 -12.73 3.82 -12.09
C ASP A 14 -13.90 2.98 -11.56
N ASP A 15 -14.80 3.63 -10.81
CA ASP A 15 -15.95 3.01 -10.13
C ASP A 15 -15.62 1.93 -9.08
N ILE A 16 -14.33 1.67 -8.81
CA ILE A 16 -13.87 0.74 -7.79
C ILE A 16 -13.52 1.50 -6.52
N GLN A 17 -14.06 1.06 -5.39
CA GLN A 17 -13.74 1.63 -4.08
C GLN A 17 -12.54 0.93 -3.44
N TYR A 18 -11.55 1.73 -3.09
CA TYR A 18 -10.38 1.34 -2.33
C TYR A 18 -10.41 1.97 -0.96
N ARG A 19 -9.96 1.22 0.03
CA ARG A 19 -9.77 1.71 1.39
C ARG A 19 -8.29 1.77 1.72
N TRP A 20 -7.90 2.81 2.42
CA TRP A 20 -6.50 3.06 2.68
C TRP A 20 -6.26 3.68 4.05
N LYS A 21 -5.03 3.50 4.54
CA LYS A 21 -4.54 4.15 5.75
C LYS A 21 -3.04 4.36 5.67
N ALA A 22 -2.61 5.55 6.10
CA ALA A 22 -1.20 5.87 6.26
C ALA A 22 -0.72 5.52 7.68
N TYR A 23 0.46 4.93 7.76
CA TYR A 23 1.15 4.58 9.00
C TYR A 23 2.54 5.21 8.96
N SER A 24 2.82 6.10 9.91
CA SER A 24 4.17 6.64 10.07
C SER A 24 5.06 5.56 10.68
N THR A 25 6.21 5.30 10.06
CA THR A 25 7.24 4.40 10.57
C THR A 25 8.53 5.19 10.85
N THR A 26 9.50 4.56 11.49
CA THR A 26 10.80 5.18 11.80
C THR A 26 11.48 5.74 10.54
N ARG A 27 11.38 5.03 9.41
CA ARG A 27 12.08 5.36 8.15
C ARG A 27 11.21 6.10 7.12
N CYS A 28 9.94 5.76 7.01
CA CYS A 28 9.06 6.24 5.95
C CYS A 28 7.60 6.31 6.40
N THR A 29 6.71 6.75 5.51
CA THR A 29 5.27 6.53 5.71
C THR A 29 4.86 5.32 4.85
N GLU A 30 4.13 4.39 5.44
CA GLU A 30 3.48 3.31 4.70
C GLU A 30 2.04 3.70 4.39
N VAL A 31 1.68 3.67 3.12
CA VAL A 31 0.29 3.75 2.69
C VAL A 31 -0.17 2.34 2.38
N ARG A 32 -1.07 1.81 3.21
CA ARG A 32 -1.66 0.48 3.02
C ARG A 32 -3.02 0.62 2.38
N ILE A 33 -3.26 -0.12 1.30
CA ILE A 33 -4.47 -0.04 0.47
C ILE A 33 -5.03 -1.44 0.25
N SER A 34 -6.35 -1.59 0.31
CA SER A 34 -7.07 -2.80 -0.08
C SER A 34 -8.37 -2.43 -0.80
N TYR A 35 -9.02 -3.41 -1.43
CA TYR A 35 -10.43 -3.22 -1.82
C TYR A 35 -11.31 -2.92 -0.62
N ASN A 36 -12.30 -2.07 -0.86
CA ASN A 36 -13.29 -1.71 0.16
C ASN A 36 -14.39 -2.78 0.26
N GLU A 37 -14.80 -3.33 -0.88
CA GLU A 37 -15.94 -4.26 -0.98
C GLU A 37 -15.57 -5.69 -0.61
N ILE A 38 -14.34 -6.11 -0.93
CA ILE A 38 -13.84 -7.45 -0.65
C ILE A 38 -13.01 -7.43 0.64
N GLU A 39 -13.48 -8.15 1.65
CA GLU A 39 -12.69 -8.37 2.86
C GLU A 39 -11.61 -9.44 2.61
N GLY A 40 -10.43 -9.25 3.19
CA GLY A 40 -9.35 -10.24 3.13
C GLY A 40 -8.59 -10.31 1.80
N GLY A 41 -8.84 -9.37 0.88
CA GLY A 41 -8.07 -9.20 -0.35
C GLY A 41 -6.61 -8.78 -0.10
N GLN A 42 -5.79 -8.85 -1.16
CA GLN A 42 -4.37 -8.54 -1.09
C GLN A 42 -4.17 -7.07 -0.74
N ILE A 43 -3.28 -6.81 0.23
CA ILE A 43 -2.94 -5.45 0.64
C ILE A 43 -1.78 -4.94 -0.22
N LEU A 44 -1.92 -3.75 -0.79
CA LEU A 44 -0.80 -2.98 -1.33
C LEU A 44 -0.18 -2.14 -0.22
N VAL A 45 1.14 -2.22 -0.05
CA VAL A 45 1.91 -1.44 0.92
C VAL A 45 2.91 -0.58 0.16
N ALA A 46 2.59 0.71 0.04
CA ALA A 46 3.47 1.68 -0.59
C ALA A 46 4.31 2.42 0.44
N GLN A 47 5.63 2.31 0.34
CA GLN A 47 6.58 3.10 1.12
C GLN A 47 6.82 4.44 0.45
N VAL A 48 6.44 5.53 1.12
CA VAL A 48 6.55 6.90 0.62
C VAL A 48 7.33 7.79 1.59
N PRO A 49 7.85 8.96 1.16
CA PRO A 49 8.45 9.93 2.07
C PRO A 49 7.57 10.24 3.28
N LYS A 50 8.18 10.58 4.43
CA LYS A 50 7.45 10.85 5.68
C LYS A 50 6.33 11.89 5.50
N LEU A 51 6.62 12.93 4.73
CA LEU A 51 5.60 13.87 4.29
C LEU A 51 4.79 13.26 3.15
N PHE A 52 3.72 12.57 3.51
CA PHE A 52 2.81 11.94 2.56
C PHE A 52 1.92 12.97 1.86
N ASN A 53 1.84 12.89 0.52
CA ASN A 53 0.96 13.69 -0.31
C ASN A 53 -0.20 12.84 -0.86
N LEU A 54 -1.44 13.28 -0.63
CA LEU A 54 -2.65 12.61 -1.13
C LEU A 54 -2.68 12.43 -2.65
N LYS A 55 -2.01 13.29 -3.41
CA LYS A 55 -1.91 13.17 -4.87
C LYS A 55 -1.18 11.91 -5.33
N TRP A 56 -0.43 11.25 -4.45
CA TRP A 56 0.25 10.00 -4.77
C TRP A 56 -0.67 8.78 -4.68
N LEU A 57 -1.88 8.92 -4.13
CA LEU A 57 -2.74 7.76 -3.85
C LEU A 57 -3.20 7.04 -5.13
N VAL A 58 -3.61 7.80 -6.15
CA VAL A 58 -4.00 7.25 -7.46
C VAL A 58 -2.79 6.61 -8.17
N PRO A 59 -1.63 7.29 -8.32
CA PRO A 59 -0.44 6.67 -8.90
C PRO A 59 0.05 5.41 -8.17
N ILE A 60 -0.13 5.32 -6.85
CA ILE A 60 0.18 4.10 -6.07
C ILE A 60 -0.71 2.94 -6.52
N ILE A 61 -2.02 3.18 -6.64
CA ILE A 61 -3.02 2.18 -7.03
C ILE A 61 -2.76 1.72 -8.47
N GLU A 62 -2.63 2.67 -9.40
CA GLU A 62 -2.36 2.40 -10.82
C GLU A 62 -1.09 1.56 -10.99
N PHE A 63 0.04 2.01 -10.40
CA PHE A 63 1.29 1.26 -10.46
C PHE A 63 1.14 -0.15 -9.88
N GLY A 64 0.46 -0.29 -8.74
CA GLY A 64 0.21 -1.60 -8.14
C GLY A 64 -0.51 -2.54 -9.09
N LEU A 65 -1.63 -2.09 -9.67
CA LEU A 65 -2.44 -2.88 -10.60
C LEU A 65 -1.63 -3.30 -11.84
N GLU A 66 -0.84 -2.39 -12.40
CA GLU A 66 0.02 -2.67 -13.56
C GLU A 66 1.19 -3.62 -13.22
N ASN A 67 1.57 -3.74 -11.95
CA ASN A 67 2.77 -4.46 -11.51
C ASN A 67 2.46 -5.69 -10.64
N GLY A 68 1.25 -6.25 -10.75
CA GLY A 68 0.91 -7.55 -10.18
C GLY A 68 0.33 -7.52 -8.77
N TRP A 69 -0.12 -6.36 -8.28
CA TRP A 69 -1.05 -6.30 -7.16
C TRP A 69 -2.44 -6.69 -7.64
N ASP A 70 -3.00 -7.73 -7.02
CA ASP A 70 -4.36 -8.21 -7.27
C ASP A 70 -5.18 -8.11 -5.98
N PRO A 71 -5.87 -6.98 -5.75
CA PRO A 71 -6.66 -6.77 -4.54
C PRO A 71 -7.85 -7.72 -4.39
N ALA A 72 -8.29 -8.43 -5.43
CA ALA A 72 -9.38 -9.40 -5.33
C ALA A 72 -8.93 -10.74 -4.73
N LYS A 73 -7.62 -11.06 -4.81
CA LYS A 73 -7.07 -12.32 -4.31
C LYS A 73 -6.61 -12.19 -2.86
N SER A 74 -6.83 -13.21 -2.05
CA SER A 74 -6.16 -13.27 -0.74
C SER A 74 -4.73 -13.78 -0.93
N ALA A 75 -3.76 -12.88 -0.76
CA ALA A 75 -2.33 -13.17 -0.94
C ALA A 75 -1.47 -12.37 0.04
N VAL A 76 -0.16 -12.66 0.06
CA VAL A 76 0.82 -11.86 0.81
C VAL A 76 0.79 -10.40 0.34
N PRO A 77 1.04 -9.42 1.23
CA PRO A 77 0.99 -8.02 0.82
C PRO A 77 1.98 -7.72 -0.32
N HIS A 78 1.54 -6.91 -1.28
CA HIS A 78 2.35 -6.45 -2.39
C HIS A 78 3.06 -5.17 -1.97
N TYR A 79 4.39 -5.11 -2.07
CA TYR A 79 5.19 -4.01 -1.55
C TYR A 79 5.84 -3.20 -2.67
N ILE A 80 5.61 -1.88 -2.63
CA ILE A 80 6.23 -0.93 -3.56
C ILE A 80 6.90 0.20 -2.78
N ARG A 81 7.87 0.87 -3.41
CA ARG A 81 8.52 2.06 -2.85
C ARG A 81 8.50 3.20 -3.85
N LYS A 82 8.10 4.38 -3.37
CA LYS A 82 8.18 5.62 -4.13
C LYS A 82 9.64 6.01 -4.33
N ILE A 83 9.98 6.27 -5.59
CA ILE A 83 11.18 6.99 -6.01
C ILE A 83 10.76 8.38 -6.53
N LYS A 84 11.71 9.20 -7.00
CA LYS A 84 11.47 10.62 -7.37
C LYS A 84 10.12 10.86 -8.08
N GLU A 85 10.00 10.39 -9.31
CA GLU A 85 8.80 10.59 -10.14
C GLU A 85 8.01 9.30 -10.41
N SER A 86 8.34 8.18 -9.74
CA SER A 86 7.71 6.88 -10.01
C SER A 86 7.75 5.97 -8.77
N PHE A 87 7.49 4.68 -8.98
CA PHE A 87 7.51 3.62 -7.98
C PHE A 87 8.33 2.43 -8.50
N ARG A 88 8.72 1.55 -7.58
CA ARG A 88 9.30 0.24 -7.92
C ARG A 88 8.81 -0.82 -6.96
N ASN A 89 8.80 -2.06 -7.42
CA ASN A 89 8.58 -3.22 -6.55
C ASN A 89 9.75 -3.36 -5.57
N LEU A 90 9.43 -3.79 -4.35
CA LEU A 90 10.43 -4.19 -3.37
C LEU A 90 10.74 -5.68 -3.53
N THR A 91 12.03 -6.01 -3.42
CA THR A 91 12.50 -7.39 -3.38
C THR A 91 12.13 -8.04 -2.04
N PRO A 92 12.01 -9.37 -1.97
CA PRO A 92 11.73 -10.07 -0.71
C PRO A 92 12.68 -9.68 0.43
N GLU A 93 13.98 -9.56 0.13
CA GLU A 93 15.01 -9.21 1.11
C GLU A 93 14.81 -7.80 1.68
N GLU A 94 14.40 -6.85 0.83
CA GLU A 94 14.07 -5.49 1.27
C GLU A 94 12.82 -5.44 2.15
N VAL A 95 11.82 -6.29 1.85
CA VAL A 95 10.59 -6.41 2.65
C VAL A 95 10.91 -7.01 4.02
N GLU A 96 11.68 -8.10 4.07
CA GLU A 96 12.09 -8.75 5.32
C GLU A 96 12.88 -7.79 6.21
N SER A 97 13.87 -7.10 5.65
CA SER A 97 14.63 -6.08 6.37
C SER A 97 13.71 -4.99 6.94
N HIS A 98 12.72 -4.55 6.16
CA HIS A 98 11.78 -3.53 6.59
C HIS A 98 10.86 -4.01 7.74
N LEU A 99 10.38 -5.25 7.67
CA LEU A 99 9.52 -5.83 8.71
C LEU A 99 10.28 -6.01 10.04
N GLN A 100 11.53 -6.47 10.00
CA GLN A 100 12.37 -6.59 11.19
C GLN A 100 12.61 -5.25 11.90
N ASN A 101 12.69 -4.17 11.14
CA ASN A 101 12.90 -2.82 11.65
C ASN A 101 11.62 -2.11 12.12
N SER A 102 10.44 -2.63 11.75
CA SER A 102 9.13 -2.05 12.13
C SER A 102 8.53 -2.70 13.40
N SER A 103 9.17 -3.76 13.91
CA SER A 103 8.77 -4.48 15.14
C SER A 103 9.58 -4.10 16.39
N LYS A 104 10.44 -3.08 16.30
CA LYS A 104 11.13 -2.44 17.43
C LYS A 104 10.58 -1.04 17.65
#